data_AF-A0A353M1J3-F1
#
_entry.id   AF-A0A353M1J3-F1
#
_cell.length_a   1.000
_cell.length_b   1.000
_cell.length_c   1.000
_cell.angle_alpha   90.00
_cell.angle_beta   90.00
_cell.angle_gamma   90.00
#
_symmetry.space_group_name_H-M   'P 1'
#
loop_
_entity.id
_entity.type
_entity.pdbx_description
1 polymer ?
#
loop_
_entity_poly.entity_id
_entity_poly.type
_entity_poly.pdbx_seq_one_letter_code
_entity_poly.pdbx_strand_id
1 'polypeptide(L)'
;MLAGHSSLWEGSTLRTSMTRIRKGSHMRKFSIALVVCVLLIGTISSLVGAQEEITLRISWWGSQARHDRTMAVIELFEERYPHITIEPEFAGWADYWDRIATQAAGKNLPDVYQQDMQYIDL
;
A
#
# COMPACT_ATOMS: atom_id res chain seq x y z
N MET A 1 19.26 -25.45 95.83
CA MET A 1 18.37 -26.59 96.15
C MET A 1 17.24 -26.64 95.12
N LEU A 2 17.19 -27.75 94.38
CA LEU A 2 16.00 -28.45 93.81
C LEU A 2 15.03 -27.66 92.88
N ALA A 3 14.52 -28.16 91.76
CA ALA A 3 14.71 -29.38 90.95
C ALA A 3 13.74 -29.29 89.73
N GLY A 4 14.12 -29.94 88.62
CA GLY A 4 13.20 -30.61 87.67
C GLY A 4 12.35 -29.72 86.73
N HIS A 5 11.92 -30.14 85.55
CA HIS A 5 11.95 -31.44 84.87
C HIS A 5 11.45 -31.22 83.41
N SER A 6 11.99 -31.97 82.44
CA SER A 6 11.38 -32.51 81.18
C SER A 6 10.37 -31.64 80.36
N SER A 7 10.35 -31.57 79.03
CA SER A 7 10.73 -32.49 77.96
C SER A 7 10.49 -31.81 76.60
N LEU A 8 11.34 -32.11 75.62
CA LEU A 8 11.08 -32.35 74.18
C LEU A 8 9.76 -31.83 73.57
N TRP A 9 9.84 -31.01 72.51
CA TRP A 9 9.59 -31.39 71.10
C TRP A 9 9.56 -30.15 70.18
N GLU A 10 10.23 -30.30 69.04
CA GLU A 10 10.06 -29.69 67.71
C GLU A 10 9.72 -28.19 67.52
N GLY A 11 10.55 -27.51 66.71
CA GLY A 11 10.23 -26.19 66.17
C GLY A 11 11.25 -25.64 65.18
N SER A 12 11.68 -26.44 64.22
CA SER A 12 12.49 -26.03 63.07
C SER A 12 11.70 -25.09 62.15
N THR A 13 12.11 -23.83 61.99
CA THR A 13 11.79 -23.05 60.77
C THR A 13 12.90 -22.06 60.41
N LEU A 14 13.83 -22.59 59.60
CA LEU A 14 14.30 -22.01 58.34
C LEU A 14 14.65 -20.51 58.32
N ARG A 15 15.95 -20.27 58.47
CA ARG A 15 16.70 -19.08 58.04
C ARG A 15 16.31 -18.72 56.60
N THR A 16 15.52 -17.66 56.41
CA THR A 16 15.17 -17.14 55.08
C THR A 16 16.45 -16.72 54.34
N SER A 17 16.88 -17.58 53.43
CA SER A 17 17.99 -17.31 52.53
C SER A 17 17.55 -16.24 51.55
N MET A 18 18.14 -15.04 51.68
CA MET A 18 17.93 -13.92 50.76
C MET A 18 18.45 -14.28 49.38
N THR A 19 17.56 -14.66 48.46
CA THR A 19 17.89 -14.83 47.03
C THR A 19 18.12 -13.46 46.40
N ARG A 20 19.39 -13.08 46.30
CA ARG A 20 19.86 -11.91 45.55
C ARG A 20 19.60 -12.12 44.06
N ILE A 21 18.51 -11.55 43.53
CA ILE A 21 18.24 -11.52 42.08
C ILE A 21 19.32 -10.66 41.40
N ARG A 22 20.17 -11.31 40.60
CA ARG A 22 21.21 -10.66 39.79
C ARG A 22 20.57 -10.16 38.49
N LYS A 23 20.26 -8.86 38.42
CA LYS A 23 19.68 -8.20 37.23
C LYS A 23 20.70 -8.19 36.09
N GLY A 24 20.59 -9.13 35.15
CA GLY A 24 21.50 -9.31 34.02
C GLY A 24 21.42 -8.17 33.00
N SER A 25 22.60 -7.72 32.56
CA SER A 25 22.89 -6.70 31.52
C SER A 25 22.22 -6.93 30.15
N HIS A 26 21.62 -8.09 29.92
CA HIS A 26 21.04 -8.49 28.63
C HIS A 26 19.75 -7.76 28.24
N MET A 27 19.02 -7.18 29.19
CA MET A 27 17.71 -6.56 28.93
C MET A 27 17.81 -5.24 28.13
N ARG A 28 18.93 -4.51 28.20
CA ARG A 28 19.16 -3.28 27.40
C ARG A 28 19.49 -3.57 25.93
N LYS A 29 20.17 -4.68 25.65
CA LYS A 29 20.55 -5.06 24.27
C LYS A 29 19.34 -5.54 23.47
N PHE A 30 18.37 -6.18 24.12
CA PHE A 30 17.12 -6.62 23.52
C PHE A 30 16.20 -5.44 23.12
N SER A 31 16.13 -4.38 23.95
CA SER A 31 15.34 -3.18 23.64
C SER A 31 15.88 -2.39 22.44
N ILE A 32 17.21 -2.33 22.26
CA ILE A 32 17.81 -1.62 21.11
C ILE A 32 17.57 -2.40 19.80
N ALA A 33 17.68 -3.74 19.84
CA ALA A 33 17.42 -4.58 18.67
C ALA A 33 15.97 -4.47 18.17
N LEU A 34 14.99 -4.35 19.07
CA LEU A 34 13.58 -4.19 18.71
C LEU A 34 13.30 -2.84 18.03
N VAL A 35 13.90 -1.75 18.53
CA VAL A 35 13.76 -0.41 17.94
C VAL A 35 14.39 -0.34 16.54
N VAL A 36 15.52 -1.01 16.32
CA VAL A 36 16.17 -1.09 15.01
C VAL A 36 15.34 -1.89 14.00
N CYS A 37 14.71 -3.01 14.42
CA CYS A 37 13.79 -3.74 13.55
C CYS A 37 12.55 -2.92 13.17
N VAL A 38 11.95 -2.17 14.10
CA VAL A 38 10.79 -1.31 13.81
C VAL A 38 11.14 -0.17 12.86
N LEU A 39 12.33 0.43 12.99
CA LEU A 39 12.82 1.45 12.07
C LEU A 39 13.13 0.86 10.68
N LEU A 40 13.73 -0.33 10.61
CA LEU A 40 14.00 -1.01 9.34
C LEU A 40 12.73 -1.43 8.59
N ILE A 41 11.72 -1.93 9.31
CA ILE A 41 10.42 -2.28 8.72
C ILE A 41 9.70 -1.02 8.20
N GLY A 42 9.78 0.10 8.94
CA GLY A 42 9.23 1.38 8.53
C GLY A 42 9.86 1.95 7.25
N THR A 43 11.15 1.71 7.01
CA THR A 43 11.83 2.15 5.78
C THR A 43 11.58 1.24 4.57
N ILE A 44 11.29 -0.05 4.79
CA ILE A 44 11.04 -1.00 3.69
C ILE A 44 9.65 -0.81 3.09
N SER A 45 8.65 -0.38 3.87
CA SER A 45 7.31 -0.06 3.36
C SER A 45 7.30 1.05 2.29
N SER A 46 8.26 1.98 2.35
CA SER A 46 8.39 3.06 1.37
C SER A 46 8.95 2.60 0.01
N LEU A 47 9.69 1.48 -0.03
CA LEU A 47 10.30 0.94 -1.25
C LEU A 47 9.38 0.00 -2.03
N VAL A 48 8.33 -0.53 -1.40
CA VAL A 48 7.36 -1.45 -2.03
C VAL A 48 6.19 -0.72 -2.71
N GLY A 49 6.11 0.61 -2.58
CA GLY A 49 4.95 1.40 -3.02
C GLY A 49 5.12 2.26 -4.27
N ALA A 50 6.32 2.37 -4.85
CA ALA A 50 6.55 3.21 -6.03
C ALA A 50 5.94 2.55 -7.28
N GLN A 51 4.68 2.88 -7.57
CA GLN A 51 4.09 2.60 -8.88
C GLN A 51 4.72 3.52 -9.93
N GLU A 52 5.02 2.97 -11.10
CA GLU A 52 5.47 3.75 -12.26
C GLU A 52 4.38 4.75 -12.65
N GLU A 53 4.77 5.99 -12.96
CA GLU A 53 3.84 6.97 -13.52
C GLU A 53 3.54 6.61 -14.98
N ILE A 54 2.26 6.45 -15.29
CA ILE A 54 1.77 6.01 -16.60
C ILE A 54 0.87 7.12 -17.15
N THR A 55 1.07 7.48 -18.41
CA THR A 55 0.14 8.36 -19.14
C THR A 55 -0.53 7.57 -20.25
N LEU A 56 -1.86 7.63 -20.34
CA LEU A 56 -2.65 6.96 -21.38
C LEU A 56 -3.44 7.98 -22.19
N ARG A 57 -3.34 7.89 -23.52
CA ARG A 57 -4.19 8.67 -24.44
C ARG A 57 -5.49 7.93 -24.70
N ILE A 58 -6.61 8.60 -24.46
CA ILE A 58 -7.94 8.02 -24.68
C ILE A 58 -8.74 8.90 -25.64
N SER A 59 -9.17 8.32 -26.78
CA SER A 59 -9.89 9.04 -27.83
C SER A 59 -11.32 8.51 -28.02
N TRP A 60 -12.29 9.40 -28.16
CA TRP A 60 -13.69 9.01 -28.41
C TRP A 60 -14.46 10.07 -29.20
N TRP A 61 -15.55 9.65 -29.84
CA TRP A 61 -16.47 10.57 -30.52
C TRP A 61 -17.76 10.76 -29.71
N GLY A 62 -18.48 11.86 -29.95
CA GLY A 62 -19.85 12.00 -29.45
C GLY A 62 -20.33 13.44 -29.30
N SER A 63 -21.36 13.61 -28.47
CA SER A 63 -21.90 14.92 -28.07
C SER A 63 -21.22 15.43 -26.80
N GLN A 64 -21.41 16.71 -26.49
CA GLN A 64 -20.92 17.32 -25.24
C GLN A 64 -21.38 16.51 -24.01
N ALA A 65 -22.65 16.09 -23.98
CA ALA A 65 -23.18 15.31 -22.86
C ALA A 65 -22.48 13.95 -22.70
N ARG A 66 -21.93 13.36 -23.78
CA ARG A 66 -21.09 12.16 -23.66
C ARG A 66 -19.72 12.52 -23.09
N HIS A 67 -19.10 13.58 -23.61
CA HIS A 67 -17.82 14.08 -23.12
C HIS A 67 -17.86 14.32 -21.60
N ASP A 68 -18.86 15.06 -21.09
CA ASP A 68 -18.98 15.37 -19.67
C ASP A 68 -19.07 14.10 -18.80
N ARG A 69 -19.81 13.08 -19.27
CA ARG A 69 -19.91 11.79 -18.58
C ARG A 69 -18.61 11.00 -18.62
N THR A 70 -17.91 11.01 -19.76
CA THR A 70 -16.61 10.34 -19.89
C THR A 70 -15.57 11.00 -18.98
N MET A 71 -15.54 12.33 -18.89
CA MET A 71 -14.64 13.05 -18.00
C MET A 71 -14.89 12.71 -16.53
N ALA A 72 -16.15 12.65 -16.08
CA ALA A 72 -16.46 12.23 -14.72
C ALA A 72 -15.99 10.79 -14.42
N VAL A 73 -16.01 9.89 -15.40
CA VAL A 73 -15.47 8.53 -15.25
C VAL A 73 -13.95 8.53 -15.21
N ILE A 74 -13.30 9.38 -16.01
CA ILE A 74 -11.84 9.57 -15.99
C ILE A 74 -11.39 10.07 -14.61
N GLU A 75 -12.06 11.09 -14.06
CA GLU A 75 -11.77 11.61 -12.71
C GLU A 75 -11.86 10.50 -11.66
N LEU A 76 -12.93 9.71 -11.66
CA LEU A 76 -13.09 8.57 -10.75
C LEU A 76 -12.02 7.48 -10.95
N PHE A 77 -11.52 7.32 -12.18
CA PHE A 77 -10.46 6.38 -12.50
C PHE A 77 -9.12 6.87 -11.97
N GLU A 78 -8.76 8.14 -12.19
CA GLU A 78 -7.51 8.75 -11.70
C GLU A 78 -7.49 8.85 -10.17
N GLU A 79 -8.63 9.14 -9.52
CA GLU A 79 -8.76 9.08 -8.06
C GLU A 79 -8.42 7.69 -7.50
N ARG A 80 -8.81 6.63 -8.24
CA ARG A 80 -8.55 5.25 -7.84
C ARG A 80 -7.13 4.80 -8.18
N TYR A 81 -6.56 5.32 -9.25
CA TYR A 81 -5.24 4.96 -9.79
C TYR A 81 -4.39 6.22 -9.93
N PRO A 82 -3.87 6.79 -8.83
CA PRO A 82 -3.20 8.09 -8.84
C PRO A 82 -1.84 8.10 -9.57
N HIS A 83 -1.34 6.93 -9.95
CA HIS A 83 -0.13 6.78 -10.77
C HIS A 83 -0.44 6.77 -12.28
N ILE A 84 -1.72 6.84 -12.67
CA ILE A 84 -2.15 6.86 -14.07
C ILE A 84 -2.79 8.21 -14.36
N THR A 85 -2.30 8.88 -15.40
CA THR A 85 -2.88 10.11 -15.96
C THR A 85 -3.53 9.81 -17.31
N ILE A 86 -4.73 10.32 -17.54
CA ILE A 86 -5.47 10.18 -18.79
C ILE A 86 -5.39 11.47 -19.61
N GLU A 87 -4.98 11.36 -20.87
CA GLU A 87 -5.04 12.45 -21.84
C GLU A 87 -6.26 12.28 -22.77
N PRO A 88 -7.32 13.07 -22.58
CA PRO A 88 -8.56 12.92 -23.34
C PRO A 88 -8.48 13.58 -24.73
N GLU A 89 -8.89 12.83 -25.75
CA GLU A 89 -9.01 13.29 -27.14
C GLU A 89 -10.47 13.16 -27.63
N PHE A 90 -11.29 14.20 -27.43
CA PHE A 90 -12.70 14.19 -27.85
C PHE A 90 -12.90 14.90 -29.20
N ALA A 91 -13.81 14.39 -30.03
CA ALA A 91 -14.21 15.03 -31.29
C ALA A 91 -15.66 14.66 -31.70
N GLY A 92 -16.22 15.39 -32.66
CA GLY A 92 -17.45 14.98 -33.36
C GLY A 92 -17.21 13.77 -34.27
N TRP A 93 -18.27 13.16 -34.80
CA TRP A 93 -18.18 11.92 -35.58
C TRP A 93 -17.21 12.01 -36.77
N ALA A 94 -17.38 13.00 -37.65
CA ALA A 94 -16.56 13.12 -38.86
C ALA A 94 -15.08 13.38 -38.51
N ASP A 95 -14.83 14.42 -37.71
CA ASP A 95 -13.47 14.79 -37.30
C ASP A 95 -12.75 13.67 -36.54
N TYR A 96 -13.48 12.89 -35.75
CA TYR A 96 -12.94 11.73 -35.04
C TYR A 96 -12.38 10.70 -36.00
N TRP A 97 -13.16 10.27 -36.99
CA TRP A 97 -12.74 9.24 -37.93
C TRP A 97 -11.61 9.70 -38.85
N ASP A 98 -11.64 10.96 -39.29
CA ASP A 98 -10.54 11.55 -40.06
C ASP A 98 -9.23 11.59 -39.25
N ARG A 99 -9.32 11.95 -37.96
CA ARG A 99 -8.18 11.96 -37.04
C ARG A 99 -7.65 10.55 -36.78
N ILE A 100 -8.52 9.59 -36.48
CA ILE A 100 -8.12 8.20 -36.21
C ILE A 100 -7.49 7.56 -37.45
N ALA A 101 -8.03 7.80 -38.65
CA ALA A 101 -7.44 7.32 -39.90
C ALA A 101 -6.03 7.90 -40.12
N THR A 102 -5.86 9.21 -39.87
CA THR A 102 -4.56 9.88 -39.98
C THR A 102 -3.56 9.34 -38.95
N GLN A 103 -3.98 9.17 -37.69
CA GLN A 103 -3.18 8.61 -36.61
C GLN A 103 -2.79 7.15 -36.90
N ALA A 104 -3.71 6.33 -37.44
CA ALA A 104 -3.44 4.96 -37.86
C ALA A 104 -2.38 4.90 -38.96
N ALA A 105 -2.54 5.70 -40.02
CA ALA A 105 -1.56 5.79 -41.10
C ALA A 105 -0.18 6.24 -40.60
N GLY A 106 -0.15 7.13 -39.60
CA GLY A 106 1.05 7.62 -38.94
C GLY A 106 1.62 6.69 -37.87
N LYS A 107 1.02 5.52 -37.60
CA LYS A 107 1.38 4.62 -36.49
C LYS A 107 1.42 5.33 -35.13
N ASN A 108 0.50 6.25 -34.91
CA ASN A 108 0.38 7.09 -33.70
C ASN A 108 -1.06 7.09 -33.17
N LEU A 109 -1.68 5.91 -33.13
CA LEU A 109 -2.97 5.73 -32.50
C LEU A 109 -2.85 5.98 -30.98
N PRO A 110 -3.91 6.51 -30.35
CA PRO A 110 -4.02 6.54 -28.89
C PRO A 110 -4.05 5.12 -28.32
N ASP A 111 -3.70 4.98 -27.04
CA ASP A 111 -3.64 3.70 -26.34
C ASP A 111 -5.02 3.04 -26.25
N VAL A 112 -6.05 3.86 -26.04
CA VAL A 112 -7.46 3.45 -26.06
C VAL A 112 -8.22 4.37 -26.99
N TYR A 113 -8.95 3.81 -27.93
CA TYR A 113 -9.87 4.58 -28.76
C TYR A 113 -11.17 3.85 -28.99
N GLN A 114 -12.24 4.62 -29.07
CA GLN A 114 -13.55 4.08 -29.37
C GLN A 114 -13.59 3.54 -30.81
N GLN A 115 -14.22 2.40 -31.02
CA GLN A 115 -14.46 1.84 -32.36
C GLN A 115 -15.95 1.64 -32.60
N ASP A 116 -16.33 1.61 -33.87
CA ASP A 116 -17.69 1.34 -34.33
C ASP A 116 -17.69 0.13 -35.27
N MET A 117 -18.77 -0.63 -35.25
CA MET A 117 -18.93 -1.83 -36.08
C MET A 117 -18.85 -1.53 -37.58
N GLN A 118 -19.15 -0.29 -37.99
CA GLN A 118 -19.01 0.14 -39.40
C GLN A 118 -17.57 0.10 -39.91
N TYR A 119 -16.58 0.08 -39.01
CA TYR A 119 -15.15 0.15 -39.34
C TYR A 119 -14.38 -1.12 -38.95
N ILE A 120 -15.10 -2.19 -38.61
CA ILE A 120 -14.51 -3.49 -38.28
C ILE A 120 -14.96 -4.50 -39.34
N ASP A 121 -14.00 -5.02 -40.10
CA ASP A 121 -14.22 -6.18 -40.95
C ASP A 121 -14.19 -7.44 -40.07
N LEU A 122 -15.30 -8.19 -40.04
CA LEU A 122 -15.44 -9.45 -39.31
C LEU A 122 -15.28 -10.67 -40.22
#